data_AF-A0A2T2UPA0-F1
#
_entry.id   AF-A0A2T2UPA0-F1
#
_cell.length_a   1.000
_cell.length_b   1.000
_cell.length_c   1.000
_cell.angle_alpha   90.00
_cell.angle_beta   90.00
_cell.angle_gamma   90.00
#
_symmetry.space_group_name_H-M   'P 1'
#
loop_
_entity.id
_entity.type
_entity.pdbx_description
1 polymer ?
#
loop_
_entity_poly.entity_id
_entity_poly.type
_entity_poly.pdbx_seq_one_letter_code
_entity_poly.pdbx_strand_id
1 'polypeptide(L)'
;MPDEDLLRTYEETLDADEEIETTFQRLRRDGHSRKVAVQILLALLDLSLSEAKRILTTTATWGEVRDDLSSSPDDASSSVPPAPG
;
A
#
# COMPACT_ATOMS: atom_id res chain seq x y z
N MET A 1 -8.40 15.30 -7.24
CA MET A 1 -7.62 15.66 -6.04
C MET A 1 -8.51 15.37 -4.85
N PRO A 2 -7.99 14.88 -3.71
CA PRO A 2 -8.79 14.78 -2.49
C PRO A 2 -9.29 16.16 -2.05
N ASP A 3 -10.45 16.19 -1.42
CA ASP A 3 -11.09 17.42 -0.94
C ASP A 3 -10.33 18.02 0.25
N GLU A 4 -10.26 19.35 0.33
CA GLU A 4 -9.48 20.05 1.37
C GLU A 4 -10.03 19.80 2.79
N ASP A 5 -11.35 19.73 2.95
CA ASP A 5 -12.00 19.41 4.23
C ASP A 5 -11.66 17.99 4.70
N LEU A 6 -11.51 17.07 3.74
CA LEU A 6 -11.12 15.69 4.01
C LEU A 6 -9.66 15.64 4.46
N LEU A 7 -8.76 16.37 3.78
CA LEU A 7 -7.35 16.45 4.18
C LEU A 7 -7.21 16.99 5.61
N ARG A 8 -7.91 18.08 5.94
CA ARG A 8 -7.89 18.66 7.30
C ARG A 8 -8.38 17.67 8.36
N THR A 9 -9.43 16.90 8.06
CA THR A 9 -9.94 15.86 8.98
C THR A 9 -8.87 14.80 9.26
N TYR A 10 -8.10 14.40 8.26
CA TYR A 10 -7.02 13.44 8.46
C TYR A 10 -5.80 14.07 9.11
N GLU A 11 -5.41 15.31 8.78
CA GLU A 11 -4.35 16.04 9.49
C GLU A 11 -4.62 16.13 11.00
N GLU A 12 -5.88 16.38 11.40
CA GLU A 12 -6.27 16.47 12.81
C GLU A 12 -6.35 15.11 13.52
N THR A 13 -6.48 14.02 12.77
CA THR A 13 -6.65 12.67 13.33
C THR A 13 -5.45 11.75 13.10
N LEU A 14 -4.42 12.24 12.41
CA LEU A 14 -3.13 11.57 12.28
C LEU A 14 -2.32 11.84 13.53
N ASP A 15 -1.96 10.76 14.21
CA ASP A 15 -0.92 10.83 15.22
C ASP A 15 0.45 10.86 14.51
N ALA A 16 1.38 11.67 15.01
CA ALA A 16 2.70 11.81 14.38
C ALA A 16 3.50 10.51 14.39
N ASP A 17 3.16 9.57 15.29
CA ASP A 17 3.77 8.24 15.40
C ASP A 17 2.92 7.15 14.69
N GLU A 18 1.83 7.50 14.00
CA GLU A 18 1.01 6.51 13.28
C GLU A 18 1.74 5.95 12.05
N GLU A 19 1.79 4.63 11.94
CA GLU A 19 2.33 3.96 10.76
C GLU A 19 1.47 4.24 9.52
N ILE A 20 2.11 4.53 8.38
CA ILE A 20 1.45 4.78 7.09
C ILE A 20 0.48 3.66 6.70
N GLU A 21 0.80 2.40 7.04
CA GLU A 21 -0.09 1.26 6.80
C GLU A 21 -1.41 1.38 7.57
N THR A 22 -1.35 1.79 8.84
CA THR A 22 -2.52 1.94 9.70
C THR A 22 -3.45 3.01 9.14
N THR A 23 -2.90 4.17 8.77
CA THR A 23 -3.66 5.23 8.09
C THR A 23 -4.25 4.74 6.77
N PHE A 24 -3.49 3.99 5.96
CA PHE A 24 -3.99 3.43 4.71
C PHE A 24 -5.17 2.47 4.93
N GLN A 25 -5.08 1.57 5.92
CA GLN A 25 -6.15 0.64 6.25
C GLN A 25 -7.40 1.37 6.76
N ARG A 26 -7.23 2.43 7.56
CA ARG A 26 -8.33 3.30 8.00
C ARG A 26 -9.03 3.97 6.82
N LEU A 27 -8.28 4.59 5.91
CA LEU A 27 -8.82 5.20 4.68
C LEU A 27 -9.63 4.19 3.85
N ARG A 28 -9.15 2.94 3.78
CA ARG A 28 -9.84 1.84 3.07
C ARG A 28 -11.14 1.45 3.78
N ARG A 29 -11.14 1.42 5.11
CA ARG A 29 -12.33 1.14 5.94
C ARG A 29 -13.37 2.24 5.83
N ASP A 30 -12.93 3.49 5.67
CA ASP A 30 -13.79 4.66 5.48
C ASP A 30 -14.38 4.76 4.05
N GLY A 31 -14.11 3.75 3.21
CA GLY A 31 -14.72 3.60 1.89
C GLY A 31 -13.91 4.21 0.75
N HIS A 32 -12.72 4.75 1.02
CA HIS A 32 -11.89 5.32 -0.03
C HIS A 32 -11.31 4.22 -0.94
N SER A 33 -11.36 4.49 -2.26
CA SER A 33 -10.67 3.64 -3.23
C SER A 33 -9.16 3.63 -2.96
N ARG A 34 -8.46 2.57 -3.37
CA ARG A 34 -7.00 2.44 -3.18
C ARG A 34 -6.25 3.65 -3.76
N LYS A 35 -6.67 4.11 -4.94
CA LYS A 35 -6.10 5.30 -5.59
C LYS A 35 -6.31 6.55 -4.76
N VAL A 36 -7.52 6.76 -4.25
CA VAL A 36 -7.86 7.93 -3.42
C VAL A 36 -7.10 7.91 -2.10
N ALA A 37 -7.02 6.75 -1.43
CA ALA A 37 -6.24 6.59 -0.20
C ALA A 37 -4.76 6.94 -0.40
N VAL A 38 -4.14 6.47 -1.48
CA VAL A 38 -2.75 6.85 -1.82
C VAL A 38 -2.62 8.35 -2.08
N GLN A 39 -3.58 8.96 -2.78
CA GLN A 39 -3.54 10.41 -3.03
C GLN A 39 -3.66 11.23 -1.74
N ILE A 40 -4.48 10.77 -0.79
CA ILE A 40 -4.61 11.40 0.53
C ILE A 40 -3.29 11.29 1.30
N LEU A 41 -2.70 10.09 1.38
CA LEU A 41 -1.41 9.90 2.06
C LEU A 41 -0.29 10.77 1.49
N LEU A 42 -0.20 10.87 0.17
CA LEU A 42 0.79 11.72 -0.48
C LEU A 42 0.59 13.19 -0.14
N ALA A 43 -0.66 13.66 -0.11
CA ALA A 43 -0.97 15.03 0.27
C ALA A 43 -0.64 15.32 1.73
N LEU A 44 -0.95 14.40 2.65
CA LEU A 44 -0.65 14.52 4.08
C LEU A 44 0.85 14.55 4.38
N LEU A 45 1.64 13.81 3.61
CA LEU A 45 3.09 13.78 3.72
C LEU A 45 3.78 14.93 2.95
N ASP A 46 3.02 15.82 2.33
CA ASP A 46 3.51 16.86 1.41
C ASP A 46 4.46 16.29 0.32
N LEU A 47 4.14 15.10 -0.19
CA LEU A 47 4.93 14.38 -1.19
C LEU A 47 4.23 14.36 -2.54
N SER A 48 4.97 14.71 -3.59
CA SER A 48 4.50 14.47 -4.95
C SER A 48 4.54 12.97 -5.31
N LEU A 49 3.66 12.52 -6.21
CA LEU A 49 3.70 11.14 -6.69
C LEU A 49 5.04 10.79 -7.35
N SER A 50 5.65 11.75 -8.06
CA SER A 50 6.96 11.58 -8.69
C SER A 50 8.06 11.39 -7.65
N GLU A 51 7.99 12.13 -6.55
CA GLU A 51 8.94 12.05 -5.44
C GLU A 51 8.79 10.75 -4.66
N ALA A 52 7.56 10.36 -4.34
CA ALA A 52 7.29 9.05 -3.74
C ALA A 52 7.79 7.91 -4.63
N LYS A 53 7.54 7.95 -5.94
CA LYS A 53 8.10 6.97 -6.88
C LYS A 53 9.63 6.96 -6.84
N ARG A 54 10.27 8.13 -6.86
CA ARG A 54 11.73 8.25 -6.80
C ARG A 54 12.26 7.60 -5.53
N ILE A 55 11.71 7.95 -4.36
CA ILE A 55 12.09 7.38 -3.06
C ILE A 55 11.98 5.86 -3.11
N LEU A 56 10.81 5.32 -3.49
CA LEU A 56 10.59 3.88 -3.59
C LEU A 56 11.56 3.18 -4.56
N THR A 57 11.93 3.81 -5.66
CA THR A 57 12.90 3.25 -6.62
C THR A 57 14.36 3.34 -6.16
N THR A 58 14.68 4.29 -5.27
CA THR A 58 16.04 4.48 -4.74
C THR A 58 16.31 3.69 -3.47
N THR A 59 15.27 3.36 -2.70
CA THR A 59 15.43 2.54 -1.50
C THR A 59 15.51 1.07 -1.92
N ALA A 60 16.66 0.43 -1.68
CA ALA A 60 16.95 -0.98 -2.01
C ALA A 60 15.93 -1.98 -1.43
N THR A 61 15.11 -1.55 -0.47
CA THR A 61 14.04 -2.31 0.20
C THR A 61 13.04 -2.94 -0.77
N TRP A 62 12.77 -2.34 -1.95
CA TRP A 62 11.87 -2.95 -2.94
C TRP A 62 12.54 -3.97 -3.86
N GLY A 63 13.87 -3.92 -4.00
CA GLY A 63 14.62 -4.99 -4.66
C GLY A 63 14.47 -6.28 -3.89
N GLU A 64 14.69 -6.21 -2.57
CA GLU A 64 14.62 -7.37 -1.66
C GLU A 64 13.21 -7.98 -1.58
N VAL A 65 12.16 -7.15 -1.47
CA VAL A 65 10.75 -7.62 -1.43
C VAL A 65 10.31 -8.23 -2.76
N ARG A 66 10.82 -7.73 -3.90
CA ARG A 66 10.48 -8.29 -5.22
C ARG A 66 11.19 -9.61 -5.47
N ASP A 67 12.46 -9.72 -5.04
CA ASP A 67 13.20 -10.98 -5.04
C ASP A 67 12.53 -12.04 -4.15
N ASP A 68 12.00 -11.65 -2.99
CA ASP A 68 11.25 -12.52 -2.06
C ASP A 68 9.91 -13.01 -2.66
N LEU A 69 9.15 -12.09 -3.30
CA LEU A 69 7.94 -12.43 -4.05
C LEU A 69 8.20 -13.29 -5.30
N SER A 70 9.37 -13.18 -5.92
CA SER A 70 9.78 -14.02 -7.06
C SER A 70 10.47 -15.33 -6.65
N SER A 71 10.92 -15.45 -5.39
CA SER A 71 11.52 -16.66 -4.81
C SER A 71 10.51 -17.63 -4.20
N SER A 72 9.21 -17.43 -4.44
CA SER A 72 8.20 -18.49 -4.26
C SER A 72 7.79 -19.13 -5.59
N PRO A 73 8.65 -19.93 -6.26
CA PRO A 73 8.17 -21.02 -7.07
C PRO A 73 7.93 -22.25 -6.17
N ASP A 74 6.76 -22.86 -6.31
CA ASP A 74 6.53 -24.28 -6.01
C ASP A 74 6.42 -24.71 -4.52
N ASP A 75 5.25 -24.53 -3.92
CA ASP A 75 4.65 -25.59 -3.06
C ASP A 75 3.11 -25.47 -3.08
N ALA A 76 2.56 -25.62 -4.27
CA ALA A 76 1.16 -26.01 -4.43
C ALA A 76 1.15 -27.21 -5.38
N SER A 77 1.77 -28.30 -4.94
CA SER A 77 1.44 -29.64 -5.43
C SER A 77 -0.02 -29.91 -5.08
N SER A 78 -0.92 -29.38 -5.92
CA SER A 78 -2.31 -29.81 -5.97
C SER A 78 -2.32 -31.23 -6.50
N SER A 79 -2.21 -32.18 -5.56
CA SER A 79 -2.41 -33.60 -5.78
C SER A 79 -3.82 -33.81 -6.33
N VAL A 80 -3.94 -33.89 -7.65
CA VAL A 80 -5.16 -34.37 -8.32
C VAL A 80 -5.27 -35.86 -8.00
N PRO A 81 -6.34 -36.36 -7.34
CA PRO A 81 -6.52 -37.78 -7.18
C PRO A 81 -6.87 -38.42 -8.54
N PRO A 82 -6.36 -39.61 -8.88
CA PRO A 82 -6.72 -40.26 -10.13
C PRO A 82 -8.21 -40.67 -10.10
N ALA A 83 -8.92 -40.40 -11.20
CA ALA A 83 -10.31 -40.80 -11.36
C ALA A 83 -10.44 -42.34 -11.46
N PRO A 84 -11.48 -42.95 -10.86
CA PRO A 84 -11.71 -44.39 -10.99
C PRO A 84 -12.26 -44.73 -12.39
N GLY A 85 -11.75 -45.83 -12.94
CA GLY A 85 -12.29 -46.48 -14.14
C GLY A 85 -13.42 -47.45 -13.82
#